data_AF-A0A3L7TWD8-F1
#
_entry.id   AF-A0A3L7TWD8-F1
#
_cell.length_a   1.000
_cell.length_b   1.000
_cell.length_c   1.000
_cell.angle_alpha   90.00
_cell.angle_beta   90.00
_cell.angle_gamma   90.00
#
_symmetry.space_group_name_H-M   'P 1'
#
loop_
_entity.id
_entity.type
_entity.pdbx_description
1 polymer ?
#
loop_
_entity_poly.entity_id
_entity_poly.type
_entity_poly.pdbx_seq_one_letter_code
_entity_poly.pdbx_strand_id
1 'polypeptide(L)'
;MTENFFDHDRLDVYRLSIEYVADAFDISRSLEGLHRHARDQWLRAAQSIPLNIAEGNGKRSLKDRARFLDIARGSALECAAIQDVLVVSGGLSRETDHKLKSRLVRIVAMLTRMAMKFDGVSESSTEYNQSVDYEHDYEHEHEHESTPRLR
;
A
#
# COMPACT_ATOMS: atom_id res chain seq x y z
N MET A 1 16.52 -6.41 21.97
CA MET A 1 15.22 -5.78 21.63
C MET A 1 15.52 -4.63 20.70
N THR A 2 14.94 -4.62 19.50
CA THR A 2 15.05 -3.47 18.59
C THR A 2 14.45 -2.25 19.28
N GLU A 3 15.20 -1.16 19.31
CA GLU A 3 14.72 0.13 19.79
C GLU A 3 13.62 0.62 18.83
N ASN A 4 12.46 0.98 19.35
CA ASN A 4 11.30 1.40 18.54
C ASN A 4 11.25 2.93 18.53
N PHE A 5 11.73 3.53 17.44
CA PHE A 5 11.76 4.98 17.27
C PHE A 5 10.47 5.51 16.64
N PHE A 6 9.84 4.72 15.77
CA PHE A 6 8.63 5.06 15.05
C PHE A 6 7.49 4.10 15.34
N ASP A 7 6.25 4.54 15.12
CA ASP A 7 5.07 3.72 15.41
C ASP A 7 5.03 2.40 14.64
N HIS A 8 5.55 2.39 13.40
CA HIS A 8 5.56 1.18 12.57
C HIS A 8 6.56 0.13 13.07
N ASP A 9 7.60 0.51 13.83
CA ASP A 9 8.57 -0.42 14.43
C ASP A 9 7.88 -1.40 15.40
N ARG A 10 6.74 -0.99 15.96
CA ARG A 10 5.93 -1.78 16.89
C ARG A 10 5.07 -2.83 16.18
N LEU A 11 4.92 -2.75 14.86
CA LEU A 11 4.10 -3.68 14.11
C LEU A 11 4.87 -4.98 13.87
N ASP A 12 4.33 -6.09 14.36
CA ASP A 12 4.88 -7.42 14.10
C ASP A 12 5.04 -7.71 12.59
N VAL A 13 4.10 -7.23 11.77
CA VAL A 13 4.15 -7.42 10.32
C VAL A 13 5.31 -6.66 9.69
N TYR A 14 5.64 -5.48 10.23
CA TYR A 14 6.79 -4.70 9.77
C TYR A 14 8.09 -5.44 10.09
N ARG A 15 8.25 -5.90 11.34
CA ARG A 15 9.44 -6.65 11.77
C ARG A 15 9.66 -7.92 10.96
N LEU A 16 8.59 -8.69 10.74
CA LEU A 16 8.63 -9.87 9.87
C LEU A 16 8.99 -9.52 8.42
N SER A 17 8.52 -8.39 7.91
CA SER A 17 8.89 -7.95 6.56
C SER A 17 10.36 -7.54 6.44
N ILE A 18 10.95 -6.95 7.50
CA ILE A 18 12.39 -6.66 7.55
C ILE A 18 13.21 -7.96 7.59
N GLU A 19 12.81 -8.95 8.39
CA GLU A 19 13.43 -10.28 8.38
C GLU A 19 13.35 -10.95 7.02
N TYR A 20 12.19 -10.83 6.34
CA TYR A 20 12.01 -11.36 5.00
C TYR A 20 12.95 -10.68 3.98
N VAL A 21 13.10 -9.36 4.05
CA VAL A 21 14.05 -8.61 3.22
C VAL A 21 15.48 -9.08 3.46
N ALA A 22 15.89 -9.25 4.72
CA ALA A 22 17.23 -9.74 5.05
C ALA A 22 17.50 -11.12 4.41
N ASP A 23 16.58 -12.07 4.59
CA ASP A 23 16.67 -13.40 3.97
C ASP A 23 16.73 -13.31 2.42
N ALA A 24 15.92 -12.44 1.81
CA ALA A 24 15.90 -12.24 0.36
C ALA A 24 17.24 -11.68 -0.16
N PHE A 25 17.81 -10.68 0.51
CA PHE A 25 19.12 -10.14 0.15
C PHE A 25 20.23 -11.18 0.32
N ASP A 26 20.18 -11.96 1.40
CA ASP A 26 21.18 -12.98 1.66
C ASP A 26 21.22 -14.05 0.57
N ILE A 27 20.05 -14.52 0.14
CA ILE A 27 19.92 -15.52 -0.94
C ILE A 27 20.23 -14.90 -2.30
N SER A 28 19.85 -13.64 -2.53
CA SER A 28 20.06 -12.98 -3.82
C SER A 28 21.52 -12.89 -4.25
N ARG A 29 22.47 -12.98 -3.30
CA ARG A 29 23.91 -12.97 -3.56
C ARG A 29 24.37 -14.13 -4.43
N SER A 30 23.68 -15.27 -4.40
CA SER A 30 24.00 -16.42 -5.27
C SER A 30 23.24 -16.42 -6.59
N LEU A 31 22.33 -15.46 -6.81
CA LEU A 31 21.53 -15.37 -8.04
C LEU A 31 22.27 -14.52 -9.08
N GLU A 32 22.91 -15.19 -10.02
CA GLU A 32 23.72 -14.58 -11.08
C GLU A 32 23.27 -15.03 -12.47
N GLY A 33 23.91 -14.46 -13.51
CA GLY A 33 23.65 -14.84 -14.90
C GLY A 33 22.17 -14.72 -15.28
N LEU A 34 21.57 -15.85 -15.67
CA LEU A 34 20.18 -15.94 -16.15
C LEU A 34 19.14 -15.55 -15.10
N HIS A 35 19.48 -15.57 -13.80
CA HIS A 35 18.57 -15.21 -12.72
C HIS A 35 18.60 -13.73 -12.35
N ARG A 36 19.45 -12.91 -12.97
CA ARG A 36 19.63 -11.49 -12.63
C ARG A 36 18.31 -10.70 -12.62
N HIS A 37 17.48 -10.87 -13.65
CA HIS A 37 16.22 -10.13 -13.75
C HIS A 37 15.21 -10.54 -12.67
N ALA A 38 15.07 -11.85 -12.41
CA ALA A 38 14.22 -12.37 -11.36
C ALA A 38 14.70 -11.90 -9.97
N ARG A 39 16.01 -11.91 -9.73
CA ARG A 39 16.62 -11.36 -8.53
C ARG A 39 16.27 -9.88 -8.33
N ASP A 40 16.48 -9.05 -9.34
CA ASP A 40 16.25 -7.61 -9.23
C ASP A 40 14.77 -7.28 -9.01
N GLN A 41 13.86 -8.02 -9.66
CA GLN A 41 12.42 -7.92 -9.39
C GLN A 41 12.09 -8.38 -7.96
N TRP A 42 12.66 -9.49 -7.52
CA TRP A 42 12.42 -10.04 -6.19
C TRP A 42 12.84 -9.06 -5.10
N LEU A 43 14.04 -8.47 -5.20
CA LEU A 43 14.54 -7.50 -4.22
C LEU A 43 13.70 -6.22 -4.19
N ARG A 44 13.19 -5.75 -5.33
CA ARG A 44 12.29 -4.59 -5.36
C ARG A 44 10.95 -4.90 -4.69
N ALA A 45 10.33 -6.03 -5.03
CA ALA A 45 9.09 -6.48 -4.41
C ALA A 45 9.26 -6.69 -2.89
N ALA A 46 10.36 -7.32 -2.47
CA ALA A 46 10.64 -7.58 -1.06
C ALA A 46 10.77 -6.28 -0.27
N GLN A 47 11.53 -5.30 -0.78
CA GLN A 47 11.67 -3.97 -0.15
C GLN A 47 10.37 -3.17 -0.14
N SER A 48 9.53 -3.32 -1.17
CA SER A 48 8.23 -2.65 -1.25
C SER A 48 7.32 -2.99 -0.06
N ILE A 49 7.44 -4.20 0.52
CA ILE A 49 6.61 -4.65 1.64
C ILE A 49 6.80 -3.74 2.89
N PRO A 50 7.98 -3.65 3.52
CA PRO A 50 8.18 -2.78 4.70
C PRO A 50 7.97 -1.30 4.37
N LEU A 51 8.35 -0.85 3.16
CA LEU A 51 8.19 0.55 2.76
C LEU A 51 6.71 0.96 2.77
N ASN A 52 5.84 0.16 2.17
CA ASN A 52 4.40 0.43 2.16
C ASN A 52 3.75 0.24 3.53
N ILE A 53 4.24 -0.68 4.38
CA ILE A 53 3.75 -0.81 5.76
C ILE A 53 4.05 0.46 6.56
N ALA A 54 5.29 0.94 6.51
CA ALA A 54 5.71 2.14 7.23
C ALA A 54 4.95 3.38 6.73
N GLU A 55 4.84 3.56 5.41
CA GLU A 55 4.11 4.67 4.82
C GLU A 55 2.62 4.63 5.16
N GLY A 56 1.98 3.46 5.02
CA GLY A 56 0.57 3.26 5.35
C GLY A 56 0.27 3.55 6.82
N ASN A 57 1.14 3.12 7.74
CA ASN A 57 0.99 3.39 9.16
C ASN A 57 1.02 4.90 9.47
N GLY A 58 1.76 5.69 8.68
CA GLY A 58 1.81 7.15 8.79
C GLY A 58 0.61 7.90 8.19
N LYS A 59 -0.28 7.25 7.42
CA LYS A 59 -1.44 7.93 6.82
C LYS A 59 -2.50 8.25 7.86
N ARG A 60 -3.12 9.42 7.72
CA ARG A 60 -4.23 9.90 8.57
C ARG A 60 -5.58 9.27 8.22
N SER A 61 -5.87 9.17 6.92
CA SER A 61 -7.09 8.53 6.42
C SER A 61 -6.99 7.02 6.53
N LEU A 62 -8.06 6.39 7.04
CA LEU A 62 -8.16 4.93 7.11
C LEU A 62 -8.16 4.30 5.72
N LYS A 63 -8.81 4.95 4.74
CA LYS A 63 -8.86 4.50 3.34
C LYS A 63 -7.46 4.49 2.71
N ASP A 64 -6.68 5.56 2.90
CA ASP A 64 -5.32 5.62 2.39
C ASP A 64 -4.43 4.58 3.08
N ARG A 65 -4.55 4.45 4.41
CA ARG A 65 -3.83 3.42 5.16
C ARG A 65 -4.13 2.02 4.60
N ALA A 66 -5.39 1.68 4.37
CA ALA A 66 -5.79 0.40 3.79
C ALA A 66 -5.13 0.16 2.42
N ARG A 67 -5.17 1.16 1.54
CA ARG A 67 -4.54 1.10 0.21
C ARG A 67 -3.04 0.77 0.29
N PHE A 68 -2.30 1.39 1.19
CA PHE A 68 -0.86 1.07 1.36
C PHE A 68 -0.64 -0.36 1.86
N LEU A 69 -1.49 -0.84 2.78
CA LEU A 69 -1.41 -2.24 3.24
C LEU A 69 -1.76 -3.24 2.13
N ASP A 70 -2.69 -2.90 1.24
CA ASP A 70 -3.01 -3.71 0.05
C ASP A 70 -1.85 -3.75 -0.94
N ILE A 71 -1.13 -2.64 -1.13
CA ILE A 71 0.09 -2.60 -1.96
C ILE A 71 1.16 -3.51 -1.34
N ALA A 72 1.41 -3.40 -0.02
CA ALA A 72 2.34 -4.27 0.67
C ALA A 72 1.96 -5.76 0.52
N ARG A 73 0.66 -6.07 0.61
CA ARG A 73 0.11 -7.42 0.41
C ARG A 73 0.34 -7.90 -1.02
N GLY A 74 0.12 -7.04 -2.02
CA GLY A 74 0.41 -7.31 -3.42
C GLY A 74 1.88 -7.64 -3.65
N SER A 75 2.80 -6.83 -3.11
CA SER A 75 4.25 -7.08 -3.19
C SER A 75 4.65 -8.40 -2.53
N ALA A 76 4.03 -8.79 -1.42
CA ALA A 76 4.28 -10.09 -0.79
C ALA A 76 3.85 -11.29 -1.69
N LEU A 77 2.74 -11.17 -2.40
CA LEU A 77 2.29 -12.18 -3.36
C LEU A 77 3.18 -12.22 -4.60
N GLU A 78 3.63 -11.06 -5.09
CA GLU A 78 4.61 -10.96 -6.17
C GLU A 78 5.92 -11.66 -5.79
N CYS A 79 6.43 -11.47 -4.56
CA CYS A 79 7.58 -12.20 -4.06
C CYS A 79 7.39 -13.72 -4.09
N ALA A 80 6.20 -14.23 -3.77
CA ALA A 80 5.91 -15.67 -3.84
C ALA A 80 5.96 -16.18 -5.28
N ALA A 81 5.36 -15.43 -6.21
CA ALA A 81 5.38 -15.78 -7.63
C ALA A 81 6.79 -15.74 -8.24
N ILE A 82 7.62 -14.77 -7.85
CA ILE A 82 9.02 -14.72 -8.31
C ILE A 82 9.83 -15.89 -7.76
N GLN A 83 9.57 -16.31 -6.51
CA GLN A 83 10.19 -17.52 -5.98
C GLN A 83 9.79 -18.78 -6.77
N ASP A 84 8.53 -18.89 -7.22
CA ASP A 84 8.13 -19.98 -8.12
C ASP A 84 8.96 -19.98 -9.41
N VAL A 85 9.17 -18.81 -10.02
CA VAL A 85 10.03 -18.64 -11.21
C VAL A 85 11.47 -19.08 -10.92
N LEU A 86 12.02 -18.71 -9.76
CA LEU A 86 13.37 -19.11 -9.35
C LEU A 86 13.47 -20.61 -9.09
N VAL A 87 12.44 -21.25 -8.53
CA VAL A 87 12.42 -22.71 -8.31
C VAL A 87 12.41 -23.45 -9.65
N VAL A 88 11.53 -23.07 -10.59
CA VAL A 88 11.45 -23.78 -11.89
C VAL A 88 12.67 -23.53 -12.78
N SER A 89 13.36 -22.40 -12.60
CA SER A 89 14.60 -22.07 -13.31
C SER A 89 15.88 -22.53 -12.58
N GLY A 90 15.75 -23.23 -11.45
CA GLY A 90 16.88 -23.77 -10.68
C GLY A 90 17.69 -22.73 -9.89
N GLY A 91 17.20 -21.49 -9.76
CA GLY A 91 17.81 -20.45 -8.94
C GLY A 91 17.52 -20.59 -7.44
N LEU A 92 16.47 -21.33 -7.07
CA LEU A 92 16.10 -21.55 -5.66
C LEU A 92 15.77 -23.02 -5.40
N SER A 93 16.20 -23.56 -4.25
CA SER A 93 15.79 -24.88 -3.81
C SER A 93 14.35 -24.86 -3.27
N ARG A 94 13.64 -25.98 -3.36
CA ARG A 94 12.27 -26.10 -2.80
C ARG A 94 12.23 -25.92 -1.29
N GLU A 95 13.28 -26.32 -0.58
CA GLU A 95 13.38 -26.16 0.87
C GLU A 95 13.47 -24.68 1.26
N THR A 96 14.34 -23.92 0.57
CA THR A 96 14.48 -22.48 0.80
C THR A 96 13.21 -21.73 0.42
N ASP A 97 12.59 -22.08 -0.71
CA ASP A 97 11.29 -21.55 -1.14
C ASP A 97 10.20 -21.75 -0.07
N HIS A 98 10.04 -22.97 0.46
CA HIS A 98 9.05 -23.24 1.50
C HIS A 98 9.28 -22.41 2.76
N LYS A 99 10.54 -22.26 3.21
CA LYS A 99 10.87 -21.43 4.37
C LYS A 99 10.46 -19.97 4.14
N LEU A 100 10.83 -19.40 2.99
CA LEU A 100 10.50 -18.02 2.64
C LEU A 100 9.00 -17.80 2.50
N LYS A 101 8.30 -18.69 1.78
CA LYS A 101 6.84 -18.61 1.60
C LYS A 101 6.08 -18.75 2.90
N SER A 102 6.54 -19.58 3.85
CA SER A 102 5.90 -19.67 5.17
C SER A 102 5.83 -18.31 5.88
N ARG A 103 6.89 -17.49 5.75
CA ARG A 103 6.91 -16.12 6.27
C ARG A 103 5.99 -15.19 5.48
N LEU A 104 6.00 -15.28 4.15
CA LEU A 104 5.10 -14.48 3.30
C LEU A 104 3.62 -14.77 3.60
N VAL A 105 3.24 -16.02 3.82
CA VAL A 105 1.86 -16.40 4.20
C VAL A 105 1.46 -15.69 5.49
N ARG A 106 2.36 -15.66 6.49
CA ARG A 106 2.11 -14.94 7.75
C ARG A 106 1.98 -13.43 7.52
N ILE A 107 2.87 -12.83 6.74
CA ILE A 107 2.82 -11.40 6.38
C ILE A 107 1.48 -11.08 5.69
N VAL A 108 1.10 -11.83 4.66
CA VAL A 108 -0.15 -11.64 3.91
C VAL A 108 -1.37 -11.76 4.82
N ALA A 109 -1.40 -12.75 5.73
CA ALA A 109 -2.50 -12.91 6.67
C ALA A 109 -2.64 -11.71 7.63
N MET A 110 -1.52 -11.13 8.08
CA MET A 110 -1.52 -9.95 8.93
C MET A 110 -1.97 -8.71 8.16
N LEU A 111 -1.42 -8.47 6.97
CA LEU A 111 -1.80 -7.34 6.12
C LEU A 111 -3.28 -7.39 5.73
N THR A 112 -3.79 -8.57 5.37
CA THR A 112 -5.21 -8.75 5.00
C THR A 112 -6.12 -8.36 6.15
N ARG A 113 -5.85 -8.84 7.38
CA ARG A 113 -6.65 -8.48 8.56
C ARG A 113 -6.56 -6.99 8.89
N MET A 114 -5.40 -6.38 8.72
CA MET A 114 -5.21 -4.96 8.98
C MET A 114 -5.94 -4.09 7.95
N ALA A 115 -5.88 -4.43 6.66
CA ALA A 115 -6.58 -3.71 5.59
C ALA A 115 -8.10 -3.79 5.76
N MET A 116 -8.66 -4.99 5.98
CA MET A 116 -10.11 -5.19 6.15
C MET A 116 -10.69 -4.44 7.34
N LYS A 117 -9.90 -4.16 8.39
CA LYS A 117 -10.36 -3.37 9.54
C LYS A 117 -10.78 -1.95 9.14
N PHE A 118 -10.26 -1.44 8.03
CA PHE A 118 -10.48 -0.07 7.56
C PHE A 118 -11.59 0.05 6.51
N ASP A 119 -11.98 -1.05 5.87
CA ASP A 119 -13.07 -1.07 4.88
C ASP A 119 -14.47 -0.92 5.52
N GLY A 120 -14.61 -1.21 6.81
CA GLY A 120 -15.88 -1.15 7.54
C GLY A 120 -16.29 0.23 8.06
N VAL A 121 -15.46 1.26 7.88
CA VAL A 121 -15.77 2.64 8.30
C VAL A 121 -16.21 3.44 7.08
N SER A 122 -17.42 3.17 6.61
CA SER A 122 -18.13 4.14 5.78
C SER A 122 -18.39 5.37 6.65
N GLU A 123 -18.01 6.55 6.20
CA GLU A 123 -18.54 7.79 6.76
C GLU A 123 -20.07 7.67 6.76
N SER A 124 -20.71 7.93 7.90
CA SER A 124 -22.15 8.14 7.93
C SER A 124 -22.44 9.27 6.95
N SER A 125 -23.34 9.04 6.01
CA SER A 125 -23.85 10.08 5.11
C SER A 125 -24.24 11.28 5.96
N THR A 126 -23.47 12.35 5.91
CA THR A 126 -23.84 13.59 6.60
C THR A 126 -25.09 14.08 5.88
N GLU A 127 -26.26 13.91 6.50
CA GLU A 127 -27.47 14.61 6.08
C GLU A 127 -27.18 16.11 6.22
N TYR A 128 -26.97 16.79 5.10
CA TYR A 128 -27.04 18.23 5.05
C TYR A 128 -28.48 18.60 5.44
N ASN A 129 -28.68 19.02 6.69
CA ASN A 129 -29.88 19.75 7.06
C ASN A 129 -29.93 21.02 6.21
N GLN A 130 -30.82 21.02 5.21
CA GLN A 130 -31.19 22.22 4.44
C GLN A 130 -31.94 23.17 5.37
N SER A 131 -31.21 23.97 6.13
CA SER A 131 -31.72 25.17 6.75
C SER A 131 -30.56 26.13 6.99
N VAL A 132 -30.13 26.81 5.93
CA VAL A 132 -29.42 28.08 6.04
C VAL A 132 -30.09 29.02 5.06
N ASP A 133 -30.95 29.87 5.61
CA ASP A 133 -31.53 31.02 4.91
C ASP A 133 -30.39 31.91 4.42
N TYR A 134 -30.24 31.99 3.10
CA TYR A 134 -29.56 33.12 2.47
C TYR A 134 -30.66 34.05 1.96
N GLU A 135 -31.09 34.99 2.82
CA GLU A 135 -31.74 36.21 2.34
C GLU A 135 -30.72 36.97 1.49
N HIS A 136 -30.93 36.93 0.17
CA HIS A 136 -30.19 37.75 -0.79
C HIS A 136 -31.11 38.89 -1.18
N ASP A 137 -30.97 40.04 -0.51
CA ASP A 137 -31.61 41.29 -0.93
C ASP A 137 -31.00 41.72 -2.27
N TYR A 138 -31.80 41.62 -3.33
CA TYR A 138 -31.52 42.24 -4.62
C TYR A 138 -32.29 43.56 -4.70
N GLU A 139 -31.63 44.67 -4.38
CA GLU A 139 -32.13 45.98 -4.80
C GLU A 139 -31.88 46.15 -6.30
N HIS A 140 -32.98 46.23 -7.04
CA HIS A 140 -33.05 46.62 -8.44
C HIS A 140 -32.84 48.14 -8.56
N GLU A 141 -31.87 48.58 -9.35
CA GLU A 141 -31.98 49.84 -10.07
C GLU A 141 -31.79 49.59 -11.57
N HIS A 142 -32.89 49.76 -12.31
CA HIS A 142 -32.91 49.89 -13.75
C HIS A 142 -32.59 51.33 -14.10
N GLU A 143 -31.73 51.56 -15.11
CA GLU A 143 -32.05 52.57 -16.11
C GLU A 143 -31.49 52.22 -17.50
N HIS A 144 -32.37 52.45 -18.48
CA HIS A 144 -32.33 52.28 -19.93
C HIS A 144 -31.07 52.93 -20.58
N GLU A 145 -30.60 52.66 -21.80
CA GLU A 145 -31.20 52.42 -23.12
C GLU A 145 -29.98 52.22 -24.06
N SER A 146 -29.83 51.25 -24.96
CA SER A 146 -30.28 51.27 -26.36
C SER A 146 -29.37 50.32 -27.16
N THR A 147 -29.94 49.28 -27.75
CA THR A 147 -29.34 48.40 -28.80
C THR A 147 -29.13 49.15 -30.14
N PRO A 148 -28.66 48.52 -31.25
CA PRO A 148 -27.71 47.39 -31.47
C PRO A 148 -26.71 47.64 -32.63
N ARG A 149 -25.73 46.72 -32.83
CA ARG A 149 -25.57 45.86 -34.05
C ARG A 149 -24.11 45.47 -34.34
N LEU A 150 -23.91 44.15 -34.36
CA LEU A 150 -23.21 43.33 -35.36
C LEU A 150 -22.16 44.01 -36.27
N ARG A 151 -20.93 43.50 -36.19
CA ARG A 151 -20.25 42.85 -37.31
C ARG A 151 -19.26 41.81 -36.81
#